data_AF-A0AAV8ENX2-F1
#
_entry.id   AF-A0AAV8ENX2-F1
#
_cell.length_a   1.000
_cell.length_b   1.000
_cell.length_c   1.000
_cell.angle_alpha   90.00
_cell.angle_beta   90.00
_cell.angle_gamma   90.00
#
_symmetry.space_group_name_H-M   'P 1'
#
loop_
_entity.id
_entity.type
_entity.pdbx_description
1 polymer ?
#
loop_
_entity_poly.entity_id
_entity_poly.type
_entity_poly.pdbx_seq_one_letter_code
_entity_poly.pdbx_strand_id
1 'polypeptide(L)'
;MQTAVGVFGGEKFTNTSSSQTAVGSRHTISSSTSPPFIEVEYCQERMLPPFIAVEYCRERMGRNACDKRRSITEYSALFPEIDFSEIENDEDVYWKPDSRETDEQLAARGVTFLKWLWSRTEKEIAVVTHSAFLLETLRLFGNDTHPSIKTNEISHPFSNCELRSMVLIDTNMLGSDAPIANYP
;
A
#
# COMPACT_ATOMS: atom_id res chain seq x y z
N MET A 1 4.87 -8.56 9.99
CA MET A 1 4.06 -7.90 8.94
C MET A 1 4.96 -6.87 8.30
N GLN A 2 5.52 -7.20 7.14
CA GLN A 2 6.26 -6.26 6.32
C GLN A 2 5.24 -5.71 5.33
N THR A 3 4.96 -4.41 5.44
CA THR A 3 4.47 -3.54 4.35
C THR A 3 3.25 -4.01 3.54
N ALA A 4 2.15 -3.26 3.64
CA ALA A 4 0.95 -3.44 2.81
C ALA A 4 0.53 -2.09 2.20
N VAL A 5 0.06 -2.10 0.97
CA VAL A 5 -0.48 -0.90 0.31
C VAL A 5 -1.99 -1.09 0.17
N GLY A 6 -2.78 -0.20 0.75
CA GLY A 6 -4.24 -0.19 0.65
C GLY A 6 -4.69 0.92 -0.30
N VAL A 7 -5.65 0.65 -1.18
CA VAL A 7 -6.02 1.59 -2.25
C VAL A 7 -7.49 2.00 -2.18
N PHE A 8 -7.79 3.30 -2.12
CA PHE A 8 -9.14 3.83 -2.00
C PHE A 8 -9.61 4.51 -3.29
N GLY A 9 -10.84 4.19 -3.73
CA GLY A 9 -11.58 4.99 -4.71
C GLY A 9 -11.48 4.53 -6.18
N GLY A 10 -12.62 4.07 -6.71
CA GLY A 10 -12.93 3.86 -8.13
C GLY A 10 -14.42 4.13 -8.37
N GLU A 11 -14.79 4.65 -9.54
CA GLU A 11 -16.11 5.25 -9.82
C GLU A 11 -17.30 4.27 -9.71
N LYS A 12 -18.47 4.84 -9.37
CA LYS A 12 -19.74 4.14 -9.13
C LYS A 12 -20.27 3.46 -10.39
N PHE A 13 -20.52 2.15 -10.30
CA PHE A 13 -21.32 1.43 -11.28
C PHE A 13 -22.81 1.82 -11.14
N THR A 14 -23.45 2.17 -12.25
CA THR A 14 -24.87 2.55 -12.30
C THR A 14 -25.76 1.32 -12.36
N ASN A 15 -26.80 1.32 -11.51
CA ASN A 15 -27.82 0.28 -11.42
C ASN A 15 -28.56 0.08 -12.75
N THR A 16 -28.66 -1.18 -13.20
CA THR A 16 -29.84 -1.65 -13.93
C THR A 16 -30.38 -2.90 -13.24
N SER A 17 -31.65 -2.80 -12.88
CA SER A 17 -32.44 -3.76 -12.11
C SER A 17 -32.92 -4.93 -12.97
N SER A 18 -32.91 -6.16 -12.42
CA SER A 18 -34.03 -7.11 -12.49
C SER A 18 -33.81 -8.41 -11.69
N SER A 19 -34.60 -8.53 -10.61
CA SER A 19 -35.37 -9.70 -10.12
C SER A 19 -34.74 -11.04 -9.67
N GLN A 20 -35.07 -11.36 -8.39
CA GLN A 20 -35.42 -12.66 -7.76
C GLN A 20 -34.28 -13.70 -7.58
N THR A 21 -34.09 -14.37 -6.43
CA THR A 21 -35.07 -15.01 -5.53
C THR A 21 -34.43 -15.35 -4.16
N ALA A 22 -35.24 -15.42 -3.10
CA ALA A 22 -34.85 -15.69 -1.72
C ALA A 22 -34.75 -17.19 -1.35
N VAL A 23 -34.22 -17.46 -0.14
CA VAL A 23 -34.49 -18.55 0.85
C VAL A 23 -33.24 -19.36 1.23
N GLY A 24 -32.93 -19.36 2.54
CA GLY A 24 -31.97 -20.30 3.13
C GLY A 24 -31.51 -20.01 4.55
N SER A 25 -32.41 -19.69 5.48
CA SER A 25 -32.07 -19.58 6.91
C SER A 25 -31.69 -20.94 7.49
N ARG A 26 -30.52 -21.06 8.11
CA ARG A 26 -30.24 -22.08 9.13
C ARG A 26 -29.48 -21.47 10.31
N HIS A 27 -30.24 -21.26 11.38
CA HIS A 27 -29.73 -21.14 12.74
C HIS A 27 -29.08 -22.47 13.17
N THR A 28 -27.86 -22.40 13.71
CA THR A 28 -27.41 -23.33 14.74
C THR A 28 -26.71 -22.53 15.83
N ILE A 29 -27.36 -22.52 17.00
CA ILE A 29 -26.84 -22.02 18.27
C ILE A 29 -25.79 -23.03 18.75
N SER A 30 -24.57 -22.57 18.99
CA SER A 30 -23.61 -23.27 19.85
C SER A 30 -22.85 -22.25 20.67
N SER A 31 -23.10 -22.31 21.98
CA SER A 31 -22.48 -21.50 23.02
C SER A 31 -21.01 -21.90 23.23
N SER A 32 -20.09 -20.96 23.04
CA SER A 32 -18.80 -20.99 23.74
C SER A 32 -18.39 -19.57 24.09
N THR A 33 -18.30 -19.32 25.39
CA THR A 33 -17.83 -18.08 26.01
C THR A 33 -16.39 -17.81 25.62
N SER A 34 -16.20 -16.89 24.68
CA SER A 34 -14.95 -16.17 24.40
C SER A 34 -15.35 -14.75 24.02
N PRO A 35 -14.66 -13.70 24.49
CA PRO A 35 -15.05 -12.33 24.16
C PRO A 35 -14.92 -12.17 22.63
N PRO A 36 -15.96 -11.66 21.93
CA PRO A 36 -15.93 -11.63 20.49
C PRO A 36 -14.84 -10.64 20.06
N PHE A 37 -13.83 -11.16 19.35
CA PHE A 37 -13.10 -10.36 18.38
C PHE A 37 -14.17 -9.72 17.52
N ILE A 38 -14.18 -8.39 17.41
CA ILE A 38 -15.25 -7.62 16.76
C ILE A 38 -15.61 -8.31 15.44
N GLU A 39 -16.74 -9.02 15.42
CA GLU A 39 -17.40 -9.38 14.17
C GLU A 39 -17.79 -8.04 13.57
N VAL A 40 -17.02 -7.61 12.57
CA VAL A 40 -17.35 -6.46 11.75
C VAL A 40 -18.57 -6.89 10.96
N GLU A 41 -19.73 -6.66 11.57
CA GLU A 41 -21.02 -6.80 10.94
C GLU A 41 -20.98 -6.00 9.64
N TYR A 42 -21.14 -6.76 8.57
CA TYR A 42 -20.90 -6.40 7.18
C TYR A 42 -21.77 -5.19 6.81
N CYS A 43 -21.19 -3.99 6.87
CA CYS A 43 -21.74 -2.84 6.18
C CYS A 43 -21.74 -3.15 4.68
N GLN A 44 -22.91 -3.49 4.16
CA GLN A 44 -23.20 -3.74 2.74
C GLN A 44 -22.49 -2.72 1.82
N GLU A 45 -21.80 -3.26 0.81
CA GLU A 45 -21.45 -2.60 -0.46
C GLU A 45 -20.54 -1.37 -0.40
N ARG A 46 -19.56 -1.34 0.51
CA ARG A 46 -18.28 -0.70 0.19
C ARG A 46 -17.32 -1.82 -0.14
N MET A 47 -17.02 -2.01 -1.44
CA MET A 47 -15.93 -2.89 -1.84
C MET A 47 -14.71 -2.51 -1.00
N LEU A 48 -14.25 -3.42 -0.14
CA LEU A 48 -13.07 -3.17 0.66
C LEU A 48 -11.93 -2.82 -0.31
N PRO A 49 -11.13 -1.80 0.00
CA PRO A 49 -9.98 -1.44 -0.82
C PRO A 49 -9.07 -2.67 -0.99
N PRO A 50 -8.55 -2.95 -2.19
CA PRO A 50 -7.59 -4.04 -2.34
C PRO A 50 -6.34 -3.74 -1.51
N PHE A 51 -5.83 -4.77 -0.84
CA PHE A 51 -4.55 -4.74 -0.14
C PHE A 51 -3.53 -5.45 -1.01
N ILE A 52 -2.53 -4.72 -1.50
CA ILE A 52 -1.51 -5.25 -2.39
C ILE A 52 -0.16 -5.22 -1.67
N ALA A 53 0.54 -6.35 -1.66
CA ALA A 53 1.90 -6.45 -1.17
C ALA A 53 2.90 -6.29 -2.32
N VAL A 54 3.88 -5.40 -2.14
CA VAL A 54 4.95 -5.15 -3.11
C VAL A 54 6.30 -5.12 -2.43
N GLU A 55 7.33 -5.60 -3.11
CA GLU A 55 8.70 -5.65 -2.57
C GLU A 55 9.37 -4.26 -2.52
N TYR A 56 8.99 -3.36 -3.43
CA TYR A 56 9.70 -2.10 -3.62
C TYR A 56 9.66 -1.15 -2.42
N CYS A 57 8.64 -1.24 -1.57
CA CYS A 57 8.49 -0.35 -0.41
C CYS A 57 8.89 -0.99 0.93
N ARG A 58 9.62 -2.11 0.92
CA ARG A 58 10.16 -2.71 2.16
C ARG A 58 11.18 -1.80 2.84
N GLU A 59 11.39 -2.03 4.14
CA GLU A 59 12.48 -1.41 4.88
C GLU A 59 13.84 -1.71 4.22
N ARG A 60 14.87 -0.95 4.59
CA ARG A 60 16.25 -1.21 4.22
C ARG A 60 16.61 -2.68 4.37
N MET A 61 17.02 -3.30 3.28
CA MET A 61 17.24 -4.74 3.23
C MET A 61 18.67 -5.14 3.57
N GLY A 62 18.81 -6.36 4.12
CA GLY A 62 20.07 -7.05 4.31
C GLY A 62 20.72 -6.86 5.68
N ARG A 63 21.72 -7.70 5.96
CA ARG A 63 22.44 -7.87 7.23
C ARG A 63 21.57 -8.33 8.41
N ASN A 64 20.48 -7.64 8.72
CA ASN A 64 19.65 -7.98 9.88
C ASN A 64 18.60 -9.02 9.49
N ALA A 65 18.55 -10.13 10.22
CA ALA A 65 17.58 -11.20 9.97
C ALA A 65 16.12 -10.75 10.10
N CYS A 66 15.83 -9.71 10.89
CA CYS A 66 14.48 -9.14 11.01
C CYS A 66 13.98 -8.49 9.71
N ASP A 67 14.88 -8.11 8.81
CA ASP A 67 14.54 -7.51 7.53
C ASP A 67 14.24 -8.58 6.46
N LYS A 68 14.56 -9.85 6.74
CA LYS A 68 14.25 -11.00 5.87
C LYS A 68 12.78 -11.38 6.04
N ARG A 69 12.06 -11.50 4.93
CA ARG A 69 10.68 -12.00 4.95
C ARG A 69 10.62 -13.53 4.92
N ARG A 70 9.45 -14.07 5.29
CA ARG A 70 9.12 -15.48 5.04
C ARG A 70 8.68 -15.69 3.59
N SER A 71 8.45 -16.93 3.21
CA SER A 71 7.95 -17.23 1.87
C SER A 71 6.57 -16.61 1.63
N ILE A 72 6.25 -16.33 0.37
CA ILE A 72 4.93 -15.82 0.00
C ILE A 72 3.87 -16.90 0.27
N THR A 73 4.18 -18.17 0.03
CA THR A 73 3.31 -19.29 0.36
C THR A 73 2.87 -19.29 1.83
N GLU A 74 3.79 -19.03 2.76
CA GLU A 74 3.44 -18.89 4.18
C GLU A 74 2.58 -17.65 4.45
N TYR A 75 2.92 -16.51 3.86
CA TYR A 75 2.17 -15.27 4.08
C TYR A 75 0.78 -15.29 3.46
N SER A 76 0.60 -15.81 2.26
CA SER A 76 -0.71 -15.95 1.61
C SER A 76 -1.63 -16.89 2.39
N ALA A 77 -1.09 -17.91 3.06
CA ALA A 77 -1.87 -18.76 3.95
C ALA A 77 -2.30 -18.04 5.24
N LEU A 78 -1.49 -17.11 5.76
CA LEU A 78 -1.78 -16.34 6.97
C LEU A 78 -2.66 -15.10 6.71
N PHE A 79 -2.60 -14.54 5.51
CA PHE A 79 -3.27 -13.29 5.11
C PHE A 79 -3.93 -13.46 3.73
N PRO A 80 -4.99 -14.27 3.62
CA PRO A 80 -5.62 -14.59 2.34
C PRO A 80 -6.29 -13.37 1.66
N GLU A 81 -6.53 -12.28 2.39
CA GLU A 81 -7.11 -11.04 1.86
C GLU A 81 -6.08 -10.11 1.20
N ILE A 82 -4.78 -10.40 1.33
CA ILE A 82 -3.71 -9.61 0.71
C ILE A 82 -3.35 -10.22 -0.64
N ASP A 83 -3.33 -9.39 -1.67
CA ASP A 83 -2.85 -9.73 -3.00
C ASP A 83 -1.30 -9.68 -3.03
N PHE A 84 -0.69 -10.83 -3.28
CA PHE A 84 0.76 -10.99 -3.43
C PHE A 84 1.20 -11.14 -4.90
N SER A 85 0.31 -10.91 -5.87
CA SER A 85 0.58 -11.13 -7.30
C SER A 85 1.69 -10.26 -7.88
N GLU A 86 2.02 -9.13 -7.24
CA GLU A 86 3.13 -8.25 -7.59
C GLU A 86 4.50 -8.78 -7.12
N ILE A 87 4.54 -9.92 -6.40
CA ILE A 87 5.77 -10.54 -5.91
C ILE A 87 6.11 -11.77 -6.75
N GLU A 88 7.23 -11.69 -7.48
CA GLU A 88 7.64 -12.74 -8.43
C GLU A 88 8.21 -13.99 -7.73
N ASN A 89 8.95 -13.83 -6.64
CA ASN A 89 9.72 -14.89 -6.02
C ASN A 89 9.09 -15.32 -4.69
N ASP A 90 8.85 -16.63 -4.51
CA ASP A 90 8.30 -17.16 -3.25
C ASP A 90 9.27 -16.90 -2.08
N GLU A 91 10.57 -17.16 -2.27
CA GLU A 91 11.62 -16.88 -1.28
C GLU A 91 12.14 -15.44 -1.34
N ASP A 92 12.73 -14.96 -0.25
CA ASP A 92 13.31 -13.62 -0.17
C ASP A 92 14.67 -13.55 -0.88
N VAL A 93 14.65 -13.19 -2.17
CA VAL A 93 15.85 -13.03 -3.01
C VAL A 93 16.55 -11.67 -2.83
N TYR A 94 15.88 -10.69 -2.21
CA TYR A 94 16.43 -9.34 -2.04
C TYR A 94 17.25 -9.21 -0.76
N TRP A 95 16.89 -9.94 0.30
CA TRP A 95 17.65 -9.94 1.53
C TRP A 95 18.99 -10.69 1.37
N LYS A 96 20.08 -10.04 1.76
CA LYS A 96 21.43 -10.61 1.73
C LYS A 96 22.05 -10.59 3.12
N PRO A 97 22.63 -11.70 3.60
CA PRO A 97 23.22 -11.77 4.95
C PRO A 97 24.45 -10.87 5.10
N ASP A 98 25.26 -10.77 4.05
CA ASP A 98 26.59 -10.14 4.11
C ASP A 98 26.62 -8.70 3.61
N SER A 99 25.51 -8.20 3.07
CA SER A 99 25.42 -6.84 2.53
C SER A 99 24.16 -6.15 3.00
N ARG A 100 24.29 -4.89 3.40
CA ARG A 100 23.17 -4.01 3.68
C ARG A 100 23.01 -3.05 2.51
N GLU A 101 21.76 -2.82 2.11
CA GLU A 101 21.41 -1.82 1.11
C GLU A 101 21.92 -0.43 1.51
N THR A 102 22.56 0.28 0.59
CA THR A 102 23.03 1.66 0.81
C THR A 102 21.88 2.66 0.70
N ASP A 103 22.09 3.88 1.18
CA ASP A 103 21.07 4.95 1.09
C ASP A 103 20.71 5.23 -0.37
N GLU A 104 21.70 5.21 -1.28
CA GLU A 104 21.50 5.43 -2.72
C GLU A 104 20.72 4.29 -3.38
N GLN A 105 21.02 3.04 -3.02
CA GLN A 105 20.29 1.87 -3.52
C GLN A 105 18.83 1.89 -3.06
N LEU A 106 18.61 2.21 -1.77
CA LEU A 106 17.30 2.33 -1.18
C LEU A 106 16.50 3.47 -1.85
N ALA A 107 17.11 4.64 -2.05
CA ALA A 107 16.45 5.77 -2.69
C ALA A 107 16.11 5.47 -4.16
N ALA A 108 17.01 4.80 -4.89
CA ALA A 108 16.74 4.34 -6.27
C ALA A 108 15.58 3.34 -6.34
N ARG A 109 15.49 2.42 -5.37
CA ARG A 109 14.35 1.51 -5.21
C ARG A 109 13.07 2.29 -4.88
N GLY A 110 13.16 3.31 -4.04
CA GLY A 110 12.08 4.25 -3.75
C GLY A 110 11.53 4.95 -5.00
N VAL A 111 12.39 5.40 -5.91
CA VAL A 111 11.96 5.97 -7.20
C VAL A 111 11.24 4.93 -8.05
N THR A 112 11.70 3.68 -8.05
CA THR A 112 11.03 2.57 -8.75
C THR A 112 9.64 2.33 -8.18
N PHE A 113 9.50 2.35 -6.85
CA PHE A 113 8.21 2.26 -6.17
C PHE A 113 7.26 3.40 -6.54
N LEU A 114 7.74 4.65 -6.55
CA LEU A 114 6.89 5.81 -6.93
C LEU A 114 6.44 5.73 -8.40
N LYS A 115 7.27 5.20 -9.30
CA LYS A 115 6.86 4.92 -10.69
C LYS A 115 5.79 3.83 -10.77
N TRP A 116 5.92 2.78 -9.97
CA TRP A 116 4.89 1.74 -9.87
C TRP A 116 3.58 2.33 -9.34
N LEU A 117 3.61 3.15 -8.28
CA LEU A 117 2.43 3.87 -7.78
C LEU A 117 1.79 4.73 -8.86
N TRP A 118 2.61 5.45 -9.65
CA TRP A 118 2.11 6.29 -10.75
C TRP A 118 1.40 5.49 -11.85
N SER A 119 1.76 4.22 -12.03
CA SER A 119 1.11 3.33 -13.02
C SER A 119 -0.23 2.77 -12.56
N ARG A 120 -0.59 2.96 -11.28
CA ARG A 120 -1.86 2.49 -10.72
C ARG A 120 -3.03 3.30 -11.28
N THR A 121 -4.15 2.62 -11.47
CA THR A 121 -5.40 3.25 -11.92
C THR A 121 -6.09 4.07 -10.84
N GLU A 122 -5.74 3.80 -9.59
CA GLU A 122 -6.41 4.33 -8.42
C GLU A 122 -5.85 5.69 -8.01
N LYS A 123 -6.74 6.58 -7.57
CA LYS A 123 -6.41 8.00 -7.35
C LYS A 123 -5.93 8.30 -5.93
N GLU A 124 -6.40 7.53 -4.94
CA GLU A 124 -6.03 7.69 -3.53
C GLU A 124 -5.42 6.38 -3.02
N ILE A 125 -4.12 6.40 -2.71
CA ILE A 125 -3.39 5.20 -2.29
C ILE A 125 -2.78 5.45 -0.91
N ALA A 126 -3.09 4.56 0.03
CA ALA A 126 -2.45 4.50 1.34
C ALA A 126 -1.28 3.52 1.29
N VAL A 127 -0.08 4.03 1.54
CA VAL A 127 1.15 3.22 1.60
C VAL A 127 1.51 2.99 3.06
N VAL A 128 1.49 1.74 3.53
CA VAL A 128 1.98 1.37 4.86
C VAL A 128 3.40 0.84 4.74
N THR A 129 4.37 1.63 5.20
CA THR A 129 5.80 1.34 5.04
C THR A 129 6.64 1.75 6.26
N HIS A 130 7.96 1.80 6.09
CA HIS A 130 8.96 1.97 7.13
C HIS A 130 9.69 3.31 6.99
N SER A 131 10.26 3.77 8.10
CA SER A 131 10.77 5.14 8.21
C SER A 131 12.02 5.40 7.39
N ALA A 132 12.99 4.47 7.31
CA ALA A 132 14.19 4.71 6.52
C ALA A 132 13.89 4.64 5.02
N PHE A 133 12.97 3.76 4.60
CA PHE A 133 12.45 3.76 3.23
C PHE A 133 11.84 5.12 2.85
N LEU A 134 10.91 5.63 3.66
CA LEU A 134 10.28 6.93 3.42
C LEU A 134 11.30 8.06 3.38
N LEU A 135 12.21 8.11 4.36
CA LEU A 135 13.18 9.18 4.50
C LEU A 135 14.10 9.30 3.28
N GLU A 136 14.77 8.21 2.89
CA GLU A 136 15.74 8.28 1.79
C GLU A 136 15.05 8.43 0.43
N THR A 137 13.84 7.88 0.27
CA THR A 137 13.05 8.07 -0.96
C THR A 137 12.60 9.51 -1.12
N LEU A 138 11.96 10.08 -0.08
CA LEU A 138 11.31 11.39 -0.16
C LEU A 138 12.32 12.55 -0.20
N ARG A 139 13.53 12.36 0.34
CA ARG A 139 14.65 13.33 0.24
C ARG A 139 15.03 13.72 -1.18
N LEU A 140 14.74 12.85 -2.15
CA LEU A 140 14.99 13.12 -3.57
C LEU A 140 14.03 14.17 -4.17
N PHE A 141 12.92 14.46 -3.49
CA PHE A 141 11.83 15.29 -4.02
C PHE A 141 11.65 16.60 -3.24
N GLY A 142 10.77 17.47 -3.75
CA GLY A 142 10.41 18.74 -3.12
C GLY A 142 11.39 19.89 -3.34
N ASN A 143 12.35 19.76 -4.26
CA ASN A 143 13.28 20.84 -4.63
C ASN A 143 12.59 22.06 -5.26
N ASP A 144 11.42 21.83 -5.83
CA ASP A 144 10.51 22.80 -6.44
C ASP A 144 9.51 23.40 -5.44
N THR A 145 9.51 22.96 -4.18
CA THR A 145 8.67 23.49 -3.11
C THR A 145 9.40 24.55 -2.28
N HIS A 146 8.66 25.29 -1.44
CA HIS A 146 9.29 26.20 -0.49
C HIS A 146 10.27 25.44 0.42
N PRO A 147 11.48 25.96 0.71
CA PRO A 147 12.50 25.22 1.47
C PRO A 147 12.01 24.62 2.79
N SER A 148 11.11 25.32 3.51
CA SER A 148 10.53 24.81 4.75
C SER A 148 9.67 23.57 4.55
N ILE A 149 8.95 23.44 3.44
CA ILE A 149 8.15 22.25 3.12
C ILE A 149 9.07 21.07 2.86
N LYS A 150 10.13 21.28 2.08
CA LYS A 150 11.13 20.23 1.84
C LYS A 150 11.76 19.75 3.15
N THR A 151 12.23 20.66 4.00
CA THR A 151 12.99 20.29 5.21
C THR A 151 12.10 19.79 6.34
N ASN A 152 10.93 20.38 6.54
CA ASN A 152 10.12 20.13 7.74
C ASN A 152 9.00 19.10 7.50
N GLU A 153 8.57 18.91 6.26
CA GLU A 153 7.45 18.01 5.94
C GLU A 153 7.91 16.80 5.11
N ILE A 154 8.56 17.03 3.96
CA ILE A 154 8.87 15.95 3.01
C ILE A 154 10.07 15.11 3.51
N SER A 155 11.16 15.78 3.89
CA SER A 155 12.41 15.12 4.30
C SER A 155 12.52 14.90 5.80
N HIS A 156 11.45 15.18 6.56
CA HIS A 156 11.44 14.98 8.01
C HIS A 156 11.18 13.50 8.33
N PRO A 157 11.89 12.89 9.28
CA PRO A 157 11.63 11.51 9.69
C PRO A 157 10.18 11.30 10.14
N PHE A 158 9.61 10.14 9.81
CA PHE A 158 8.29 9.74 10.28
C PHE A 158 8.37 9.10 11.66
N SER A 159 7.44 9.47 12.53
CA SER A 159 7.18 8.81 13.81
C SER A 159 6.42 7.50 13.59
N ASN A 160 6.41 6.62 14.59
CA ASN A 160 5.64 5.38 14.52
C ASN A 160 4.14 5.67 14.37
N CYS A 161 3.49 5.01 13.41
CA CYS A 161 2.08 5.22 13.04
C CYS A 161 1.74 6.65 12.59
N GLU A 162 2.73 7.45 12.18
CA GLU A 162 2.48 8.76 11.61
C GLU A 162 1.91 8.66 10.19
N LEU A 163 0.84 9.43 9.94
CA LEU A 163 0.24 9.56 8.62
C LEU A 163 0.58 10.93 8.03
N ARG A 164 1.09 10.95 6.81
CA ARG A 164 1.22 12.17 6.00
C ARG A 164 0.55 11.96 4.65
N SER A 165 -0.23 12.95 4.24
CA SER A 165 -0.82 13.00 2.91
C SER A 165 0.14 13.72 1.96
N MET A 166 0.40 13.12 0.79
CA MET A 166 1.28 13.68 -0.23
C MET A 166 0.60 13.57 -1.59
N VAL A 167 0.89 14.53 -2.46
CA VAL A 167 0.41 14.52 -3.85
C VAL A 167 1.60 14.29 -4.76
N LEU A 168 1.53 13.26 -5.58
CA LEU A 168 2.49 13.04 -6.66
C LEU A 168 2.05 13.91 -7.85
N ILE A 169 3.00 14.66 -8.44
CA ILE A 169 2.74 15.56 -9.57
C ILE A 169 3.71 15.23 -10.70
N ASP A 170 3.19 15.00 -11.90
CA ASP A 170 4.00 14.93 -13.12
C ASP A 170 4.14 16.33 -13.73
N THR A 171 5.31 16.91 -13.56
CA THR A 171 5.64 18.24 -14.10
C THR A 171 6.05 18.19 -15.58
N ASN A 172 6.28 17.00 -16.14
CA ASN A 172 6.77 16.80 -17.50
C ASN A 172 5.66 16.44 -18.51
N MET A 173 4.38 16.39 -18.10
CA MET A 173 3.23 16.08 -18.97
C MET A 173 3.40 14.75 -19.75
N LEU A 174 4.02 13.74 -19.15
CA LEU A 174 4.22 12.43 -19.79
C LEU A 174 2.90 11.63 -19.84
N GLY A 175 1.91 11.99 -19.02
CA GLY A 175 0.53 11.54 -19.13
C GLY A 175 -0.39 12.64 -19.67
N SER A 176 -0.51 12.77 -20.99
CA SER A 176 -1.51 13.65 -21.60
C SER A 176 -2.88 12.99 -21.61
N ASP A 177 -3.53 12.89 -20.45
CA ASP A 177 -4.98 12.84 -20.43
C ASP A 177 -5.48 14.29 -20.28
N ALA A 178 -6.29 14.72 -21.24
CA ALA A 178 -6.88 16.06 -21.23
C ALA A 178 -7.61 16.27 -19.89
N PRO A 179 -7.42 17.42 -19.21
CA PRO A 179 -8.09 17.66 -17.96
C PRO A 179 -9.60 17.75 -18.21
N ILE A 180 -10.35 16.72 -17.79
CA ILE A 180 -11.80 16.84 -17.58
C ILE A 180 -11.99 17.56 -16.24
N ALA A 181 -11.55 18.82 -16.18
CA ALA A 181 -11.87 19.71 -15.09
C ALA A 181 -13.01 20.61 -15.56
N ASN A 182 -14.23 20.06 -15.57
CA ASN A 182 -15.42 20.88 -15.36
C ASN A 182 -15.55 21.06 -13.86
N TYR A 183 -15.12 22.20 -13.35
CA TYR A 183 -15.65 22.74 -12.09
C TYR A 183 -16.08 24.20 -12.31
N PRO A 184 -17.12 24.68 -11.61
CA PRO A 184 -17.80 25.95 -11.86
C PRO A 184 -16.93 27.19 -11.63
#